data_AF-A0A534HW08-F1
#
_entry.id   AF-A0A534HW08-F1
#
_cell.length_a   1.000
_cell.length_b   1.000
_cell.length_c   1.000
_cell.angle_alpha   90.00
_cell.angle_beta   90.00
_cell.angle_gamma   90.00
#
_symmetry.space_group_name_H-M   'P 1'
#
loop_
_entity.id
_entity.type
_entity.pdbx_description
1 polymer ?
#
loop_
_entity_poly.entity_id
_entity_poly.type
_entity_poly.pdbx_seq_one_letter_code
_entity_poly.pdbx_strand_id
1 'polypeptide(L)'
;MAGFVDSPYVLVALLLVSAFTMPLVFMVWIRNTARHDREPWRFVIKAFLWGAVFSVIIAIIFSLVLAVTLGQIRPLNEWLARRINDPEMIPLIIGAVIVAPLVEEAAKGLGVRAGRPEIQRLLDGLVYGAAAGLGFSATENLFYGISQLLDPKGGATASFALIAVRSFSSSFLHASATATVGYGLAKSWLTHRTWAVLPFYFIAVLMHASFNLLSVFGELYRTEYGDVAVAITFGAAVTIALVAITVIRLKLASQSRAIPR
;
A
#
# COMPACT_ATOMS: atom_id res chain seq x y z
N MET A 1 20.60 -31.25 7.32
CA MET A 1 20.28 -29.87 6.92
C MET A 1 18.87 -29.72 6.35
N ALA A 2 18.33 -30.71 5.60
CA ALA A 2 16.96 -30.65 5.07
C ALA A 2 15.87 -30.33 6.11
N GLY A 3 15.86 -30.99 7.27
CA GLY A 3 14.82 -30.76 8.29
C GLY A 3 14.89 -29.43 9.08
N PHE A 4 15.96 -28.64 8.97
CA PHE A 4 16.06 -27.35 9.69
C PHE A 4 15.35 -26.23 8.93
N VAL A 5 15.51 -26.20 7.61
CA VAL A 5 14.90 -25.18 6.74
C VAL A 5 13.39 -25.41 6.56
N ASP A 6 12.94 -26.66 6.68
CA ASP A 6 11.53 -27.05 6.64
C ASP A 6 10.81 -26.88 8.00
N SER A 7 11.52 -26.42 9.03
CA SER A 7 10.91 -26.14 10.33
C SER A 7 9.88 -25.02 10.20
N PRO A 8 8.65 -25.18 10.74
CA PRO A 8 7.62 -24.14 10.65
C PRO A 8 8.08 -22.82 11.31
N TYR A 9 8.89 -22.90 12.37
CA TYR A 9 9.45 -21.73 13.03
C TYR A 9 10.47 -21.00 12.16
N VAL A 10 11.32 -21.75 11.44
CA VAL A 10 12.33 -21.19 10.53
C VAL A 10 11.64 -20.55 9.32
N LEU A 11 10.62 -21.20 8.74
CA LEU A 11 9.85 -20.65 7.64
C LEU A 11 9.13 -19.35 8.03
N VAL A 12 8.48 -19.31 9.19
CA VAL A 12 7.82 -18.07 9.68
C VAL A 12 8.85 -16.95 9.90
N ALA A 13 10.01 -17.25 10.47
CA ALA A 13 11.08 -16.27 10.63
C ALA A 13 11.59 -15.74 9.29
N LEU A 14 11.80 -16.62 8.30
CA LEU A 14 12.21 -16.24 6.96
C LEU A 14 11.15 -15.39 6.23
N LEU A 15 9.87 -15.71 6.39
CA LEU A 15 8.77 -14.90 5.84
C LEU A 15 8.74 -13.51 6.45
N LEU A 16 8.88 -13.41 7.79
CA LEU A 16 8.93 -12.13 8.48
C LEU A 16 10.09 -11.26 7.99
N VAL A 17 11.30 -11.85 7.90
CA VAL A 17 12.46 -11.14 7.35
C VAL A 17 12.21 -10.71 5.90
N SER A 18 11.72 -11.61 5.05
CA SER A 18 11.49 -11.33 3.64
C SER A 18 10.46 -10.21 3.42
N ALA A 19 9.35 -10.26 4.17
CA ALA A 19 8.25 -9.30 4.05
C ALA A 19 8.64 -7.88 4.51
N PHE A 20 9.51 -7.76 5.51
CA PHE A 20 9.90 -6.46 6.08
C PHE A 20 11.16 -5.86 5.45
N THR A 21 12.07 -6.69 4.92
CA THR A 21 13.38 -6.21 4.43
C THR A 21 13.24 -5.16 3.35
N MET A 22 12.48 -5.43 2.28
CA MET A 22 12.35 -4.48 1.16
C MET A 22 11.59 -3.20 1.55
N PRO A 23 10.45 -3.25 2.27
CA PRO A 23 9.81 -2.03 2.76
C PRO A 23 10.71 -1.16 3.65
N LEU A 24 11.56 -1.76 4.49
CA LEU A 24 12.55 -1.03 5.29
C LEU A 24 13.62 -0.38 4.40
N VAL A 25 14.13 -1.10 3.40
CA VAL A 25 15.08 -0.55 2.41
C VAL A 25 14.46 0.63 1.66
N PHE A 26 13.20 0.53 1.23
CA PHE A 26 12.51 1.63 0.56
C PHE A 26 12.22 2.80 1.47
N MET A 27 11.95 2.57 2.75
CA MET A 27 11.79 3.65 3.73
C MET A 27 13.10 4.45 3.86
N VAL A 28 14.23 3.74 3.97
CA VAL A 28 15.55 4.35 4.00
C VAL A 28 15.85 5.12 2.70
N TRP A 29 15.50 4.54 1.56
CA TRP A 29 15.68 5.14 0.24
C TRP A 29 14.87 6.44 0.06
N ILE A 30 13.59 6.44 0.46
CA ILE A 30 12.71 7.61 0.37
C ILE A 30 13.19 8.72 1.29
N ARG A 31 13.40 8.41 2.58
CA ARG A 31 13.84 9.39 3.58
C ARG A 31 15.18 10.04 3.21
N ASN A 32 16.09 9.30 2.58
CA ASN A 32 17.39 9.82 2.16
C ASN A 32 17.41 10.39 0.73
N THR A 33 16.25 10.51 0.07
CA THR A 33 16.17 11.14 -1.26
C THR A 33 16.50 12.64 -1.18
N ALA A 34 16.10 13.33 -0.11
CA ALA A 34 16.57 14.68 0.18
C ALA A 34 18.02 14.66 0.71
N ARG A 35 18.90 15.50 0.14
CA ARG A 35 20.32 15.60 0.57
C ARG A 35 20.47 16.39 1.87
N HIS A 36 19.61 17.36 2.12
CA HIS A 36 19.61 18.25 3.29
C HIS A 36 18.24 18.21 3.97
N ASP A 37 18.16 18.64 5.23
CA ASP A 37 16.93 18.76 6.03
C ASP A 37 16.08 17.48 6.03
N ARG A 38 16.73 16.37 6.37
CA ARG A 38 16.10 15.05 6.40
C ARG A 38 15.29 14.87 7.67
N GLU A 39 14.15 14.22 7.54
CA GLU A 39 13.19 13.96 8.61
C GLU A 39 13.82 13.10 9.72
N PRO A 40 13.65 13.43 11.01
CA PRO A 40 14.24 12.68 12.11
C PRO A 40 13.76 11.23 12.13
N TRP A 41 14.70 10.28 12.23
CA TRP A 41 14.42 8.83 12.22
C TRP A 41 13.38 8.41 13.24
N ARG A 42 13.38 9.03 14.43
CA ARG A 42 12.42 8.74 15.51
C ARG A 42 10.96 8.80 15.04
N PHE A 43 10.62 9.72 14.15
CA PHE A 43 9.24 9.88 13.68
C PHE A 43 8.95 9.09 12.42
N VAL A 44 9.96 8.90 11.55
CA VAL A 44 9.86 8.04 10.37
C VAL A 44 9.59 6.59 10.81
N ILE A 45 10.33 6.10 11.81
CA ILE A 45 10.12 4.76 12.39
C ILE A 45 8.76 4.66 13.07
N LYS A 46 8.32 5.69 13.81
CA LYS A 46 6.98 5.69 14.42
C LYS A 46 5.87 5.62 13.37
N ALA A 47 6.00 6.36 12.27
CA ALA A 47 5.05 6.30 11.17
C ALA A 47 5.02 4.91 10.51
N PHE A 48 6.19 4.31 10.28
CA PHE A 48 6.31 2.93 9.77
C PHE A 48 5.65 1.92 10.71
N LEU A 49 5.96 1.97 12.01
CA LEU A 49 5.37 1.06 13.00
C LEU A 49 3.85 1.25 13.12
N TRP A 50 3.36 2.49 13.00
CA TRP A 50 1.93 2.75 12.94
C TRP A 50 1.28 2.04 11.76
N GLY A 51 1.88 2.18 10.57
CA GLY A 51 1.45 1.48 9.36
C GLY A 51 1.43 -0.04 9.54
N ALA A 52 2.52 -0.60 10.06
CA ALA A 52 2.71 -2.05 10.20
C ALA A 52 1.75 -2.70 11.21
N VAL A 53 1.30 -1.95 12.22
CA VAL A 53 0.50 -2.50 13.33
C VAL A 53 -0.90 -1.91 13.35
N PHE A 54 -1.02 -0.63 13.70
CA PHE A 54 -2.32 -0.01 13.95
C PHE A 54 -3.14 0.16 12.67
N SER A 55 -2.51 0.58 11.58
CA SER A 55 -3.24 0.76 10.32
C SER A 55 -3.81 -0.56 9.79
N VAL A 56 -3.07 -1.68 9.94
CA VAL A 56 -3.55 -3.02 9.57
C VAL A 56 -4.74 -3.45 10.42
N ILE A 57 -4.66 -3.27 11.74
CA ILE A 57 -5.76 -3.62 12.66
C ILE A 57 -7.02 -2.80 12.32
N ILE A 58 -6.87 -1.48 12.14
CA ILE A 58 -7.97 -0.59 11.76
C ILE A 58 -8.53 -1.03 10.40
N ALA A 59 -7.66 -1.29 9.42
CA ALA A 59 -8.09 -1.73 8.09
C ALA A 59 -8.91 -3.02 8.14
N ILE A 60 -8.46 -4.05 8.86
CA ILE A 60 -9.20 -5.31 8.97
C ILE A 60 -10.59 -5.09 9.55
N ILE A 61 -10.68 -4.36 10.67
CA ILE A 61 -11.96 -4.15 11.38
C ILE A 61 -12.93 -3.34 10.52
N PHE A 62 -12.49 -2.20 9.99
CA PHE A 62 -13.37 -1.31 9.24
C PHE A 62 -13.67 -1.83 7.84
N SER A 63 -12.73 -2.51 7.18
CA SER A 63 -13.00 -3.14 5.89
C SER A 63 -14.03 -4.25 6.01
N LEU A 64 -14.01 -5.03 7.09
CA LEU A 64 -15.05 -6.05 7.33
C LEU A 64 -16.45 -5.42 7.46
N VAL A 65 -16.58 -4.39 8.31
CA VAL A 65 -17.86 -3.70 8.52
C VAL A 65 -18.36 -3.07 7.23
N LEU A 66 -17.48 -2.37 6.51
CA LEU A 66 -17.87 -1.64 5.30
C LEU A 66 -18.15 -2.57 4.12
N ALA A 67 -17.39 -3.66 3.97
CA ALA A 67 -17.64 -4.66 2.93
C ALA A 67 -18.99 -5.36 3.13
N VAL A 68 -19.34 -5.73 4.37
CA VAL A 68 -20.69 -6.26 4.67
C VAL A 68 -21.75 -5.23 4.33
N THR A 69 -21.59 -3.98 4.78
CA THR A 69 -22.61 -2.93 4.59
C THR A 69 -22.82 -2.60 3.12
N LEU A 70 -21.73 -2.37 2.35
CA LEU A 70 -21.80 -2.07 0.92
C LEU A 70 -22.29 -3.28 0.11
N GLY A 71 -21.89 -4.49 0.51
CA GLY A 71 -22.34 -5.74 -0.11
C GLY A 71 -23.83 -6.03 0.07
N GLN A 72 -24.54 -5.32 0.96
CA GLN A 72 -26.01 -5.40 1.07
C GLN A 72 -26.74 -4.33 0.22
N ILE A 73 -26.03 -3.42 -0.43
CA ILE A 73 -26.64 -2.35 -1.23
C ILE A 73 -27.14 -2.93 -2.56
N ARG A 74 -28.44 -3.25 -2.63
CA ARG A 74 -29.08 -3.89 -3.79
C ARG A 74 -28.79 -3.17 -5.12
N PRO A 75 -28.91 -1.83 -5.25
CA PRO A 75 -28.63 -1.15 -6.51
C PRO A 75 -27.16 -1.29 -6.97
N LEU A 76 -26.21 -1.32 -6.03
CA LEU A 76 -24.79 -1.48 -6.34
C LEU A 76 -24.53 -2.91 -6.86
N ASN A 77 -25.06 -3.91 -6.16
CA ASN A 77 -24.92 -5.31 -6.55
C ASN A 77 -25.57 -5.58 -7.91
N GLU A 78 -26.77 -5.07 -8.16
CA GLU A 78 -27.44 -5.19 -9.47
C GLU A 78 -26.64 -4.49 -10.58
N TRP A 79 -26.06 -3.32 -10.31
CA TRP A 79 -25.23 -2.61 -11.29
C TRP A 79 -23.96 -3.39 -11.65
N LEU A 80 -23.32 -4.02 -10.66
CA LEU A 80 -22.13 -4.87 -10.80
C LEU A 80 -22.45 -6.18 -11.52
N ALA A 81 -23.53 -6.86 -11.13
CA ALA A 81 -23.97 -8.12 -11.73
C ALA A 81 -24.32 -7.99 -13.23
N ARG A 82 -24.67 -6.80 -13.71
CA ARG A 82 -24.89 -6.54 -15.14
C ARG A 82 -23.59 -6.36 -15.94
N ARG A 83 -22.43 -6.26 -15.28
CA ARG A 83 -21.13 -5.93 -15.90
C ARG A 83 -20.07 -7.00 -15.67
N ILE A 84 -20.26 -7.82 -14.64
CA ILE A 84 -19.33 -8.86 -14.23
C ILE A 84 -20.05 -10.20 -14.45
N ASN A 85 -19.52 -11.00 -15.38
CA ASN A 85 -20.09 -12.30 -15.74
C ASN A 85 -19.91 -13.37 -14.65
N ASP A 86 -19.07 -13.09 -13.65
CA ASP A 86 -18.81 -13.94 -12.49
C ASP A 86 -19.33 -13.29 -11.19
N PRO A 87 -20.49 -13.72 -10.67
CA PRO A 87 -21.06 -13.20 -9.43
C PRO A 87 -20.16 -13.38 -8.20
N GLU A 88 -19.27 -14.39 -8.20
CA GLU A 88 -18.37 -14.67 -7.06
C GLU A 88 -17.28 -13.59 -6.93
N MET A 89 -17.01 -12.85 -8.02
CA MET A 89 -16.04 -11.75 -8.05
C MET A 89 -16.58 -10.42 -7.51
N ILE A 90 -17.91 -10.29 -7.34
CA ILE A 90 -18.53 -9.04 -6.88
C ILE A 90 -18.08 -8.66 -5.46
N PRO A 91 -18.13 -9.56 -4.44
CA PRO A 91 -17.62 -9.25 -3.10
C PRO A 91 -16.13 -8.90 -3.09
N LEU A 92 -15.33 -9.59 -3.91
CA LEU A 92 -13.91 -9.30 -4.06
C LEU A 92 -13.68 -7.89 -4.61
N ILE A 93 -14.43 -7.48 -5.63
CA ILE A 93 -14.31 -6.13 -6.21
C ILE A 93 -14.73 -5.06 -5.18
N ILE A 94 -15.86 -5.24 -4.49
CA ILE A 94 -16.30 -4.29 -3.45
C ILE A 94 -15.24 -4.19 -2.35
N GLY A 95 -14.75 -5.33 -1.86
CA GLY A 95 -13.74 -5.39 -0.80
C GLY A 95 -12.40 -4.79 -1.22
N ALA A 96 -11.81 -5.29 -2.29
CA ALA A 96 -10.45 -4.96 -2.69
C ALA A 96 -10.33 -3.64 -3.47
N VAL A 97 -11.32 -3.27 -4.29
CA VAL A 97 -11.22 -2.08 -5.16
C VAL A 97 -11.83 -0.83 -4.52
N ILE A 98 -12.85 -0.99 -3.67
CA ILE A 98 -13.57 0.14 -3.09
C ILE A 98 -13.23 0.30 -1.61
N VAL A 99 -13.53 -0.73 -0.82
CA VAL A 99 -13.46 -0.67 0.64
C VAL A 99 -12.03 -0.55 1.13
N ALA A 100 -11.14 -1.46 0.70
CA ALA A 100 -9.76 -1.49 1.15
C ALA A 100 -9.05 -0.16 0.87
N PRO A 101 -9.05 0.42 -0.34
CA PRO A 101 -8.42 1.72 -0.59
C PRO A 101 -8.94 2.86 0.30
N LEU A 102 -10.25 2.94 0.52
CA LEU A 102 -10.83 3.95 1.41
C LEU A 102 -10.34 3.78 2.85
N VAL A 103 -10.53 2.59 3.41
CA VAL A 103 -10.26 2.34 4.82
C VAL A 103 -8.75 2.39 5.10
N GLU A 104 -7.96 1.76 4.25
CA GLU A 104 -6.53 1.63 4.45
C GLU A 104 -5.81 2.97 4.35
N GLU A 105 -6.09 3.78 3.32
CA GLU A 105 -5.41 5.08 3.19
C GLU A 105 -5.79 6.04 4.33
N ALA A 106 -7.02 5.94 4.86
CA ALA A 106 -7.41 6.68 6.04
C ALA A 106 -6.63 6.21 7.28
N ALA A 107 -6.55 4.89 7.49
CA ALA A 107 -5.87 4.29 8.62
C ALA A 107 -4.35 4.54 8.61
N LYS A 108 -3.71 4.46 7.43
CA LYS A 108 -2.30 4.77 7.20
C LYS A 108 -2.02 6.27 7.37
N GLY A 109 -2.92 7.13 6.89
CA GLY A 109 -2.83 8.57 7.05
C GLY A 109 -2.75 9.03 8.50
N LEU A 110 -3.37 8.30 9.45
CA LEU A 110 -3.23 8.58 10.89
C LEU A 110 -1.77 8.45 11.37
N GLY A 111 -0.97 7.58 10.76
CA GLY A 111 0.44 7.38 11.11
C GLY A 111 1.32 8.57 10.80
N VAL A 112 0.93 9.41 9.84
CA VAL A 112 1.61 10.67 9.50
C VAL A 112 1.65 11.62 10.69
N ARG A 113 0.67 11.54 11.61
CA ARG A 113 0.62 12.36 12.83
C ARG A 113 1.85 12.18 13.72
N ALA A 114 2.54 11.04 13.63
CA ALA A 114 3.79 10.83 14.33
C ALA A 114 4.82 11.91 13.97
N GLY A 115 4.90 12.32 12.70
CA GLY A 115 5.83 13.34 12.21
C GLY A 115 5.35 14.78 12.36
N ARG A 116 4.11 15.01 12.81
CA ARG A 116 3.51 16.35 12.91
C ARG A 116 4.38 17.40 13.59
N PRO A 117 5.09 17.10 14.71
CA PRO A 117 5.94 18.10 15.37
C PRO A 117 7.12 18.60 14.53
N GLU A 118 7.54 17.84 13.51
CA GLU A 118 8.70 18.15 12.67
C GLU A 118 8.29 18.62 11.27
N ILE A 119 6.99 18.70 10.97
CA ILE A 119 6.53 19.16 9.66
C ILE A 119 6.68 20.67 9.59
N GLN A 120 7.63 21.09 8.77
CA GLN A 120 7.88 22.48 8.44
C GLN A 120 7.52 22.77 6.97
N ARG A 121 7.50 21.73 6.14
CA ARG A 121 7.24 21.80 4.70
C ARG A 121 6.24 20.74 4.26
N LEU A 122 5.59 20.97 3.12
CA LEU A 122 4.64 20.03 2.54
C LEU A 122 5.28 18.66 2.22
N LEU A 123 6.55 18.68 1.81
CA LEU A 123 7.26 17.48 1.37
C LEU A 123 7.70 16.58 2.53
N ASP A 124 7.81 17.11 3.75
CA ASP A 124 8.06 16.28 4.95
C ASP A 124 6.89 15.28 5.15
N GLY A 125 5.67 15.71 4.80
CA GLY A 125 4.48 14.85 4.78
C GLY A 125 4.60 13.66 3.82
N LEU A 126 5.30 13.80 2.69
CA LEU A 126 5.54 12.68 1.76
C LEU A 126 6.38 11.59 2.42
N VAL A 127 7.40 11.95 3.20
CA VAL A 127 8.30 10.99 3.84
C VAL A 127 7.59 10.22 4.96
N TYR A 128 6.85 10.91 5.83
CA TYR A 128 6.07 10.25 6.87
C TYR A 128 4.92 9.42 6.32
N GLY A 129 4.26 9.89 5.26
CA GLY A 129 3.23 9.12 4.55
C GLY A 129 3.78 7.87 3.88
N ALA A 130 4.90 7.99 3.16
CA ALA A 130 5.57 6.83 2.56
C ALA A 130 6.00 5.81 3.62
N ALA A 131 6.52 6.26 4.76
CA ALA A 131 6.90 5.37 5.86
C ALA A 131 5.70 4.58 6.39
N ALA A 132 4.57 5.25 6.65
CA ALA A 132 3.34 4.57 7.09
C ALA A 132 2.80 3.58 6.03
N GLY A 133 2.80 3.96 4.75
CA GLY A 133 2.40 3.06 3.66
C GLY A 133 3.31 1.83 3.54
N LEU A 134 4.63 2.01 3.64
CA LEU A 134 5.60 0.91 3.61
C LEU A 134 5.47 -0.02 4.81
N GLY A 135 5.21 0.52 6.00
CA GLY A 135 4.92 -0.27 7.19
C GLY A 135 3.71 -1.17 6.98
N PHE A 136 2.60 -0.61 6.49
CA PHE A 136 1.40 -1.39 6.16
C PHE A 136 1.71 -2.47 5.13
N SER A 137 2.43 -2.11 4.06
CA SER A 137 2.81 -3.06 3.01
C SER A 137 3.67 -4.22 3.52
N ALA A 138 4.53 -4.00 4.52
CA ALA A 138 5.35 -5.06 5.10
C ALA A 138 4.48 -6.14 5.76
N THR A 139 3.52 -5.73 6.58
CA THR A 139 2.58 -6.66 7.23
C THR A 139 1.64 -7.31 6.22
N GLU A 140 1.19 -6.56 5.22
CA GLU A 140 0.36 -7.12 4.16
C GLU A 140 1.13 -8.19 3.36
N ASN A 141 2.38 -7.91 2.96
CA ASN A 141 3.23 -8.90 2.28
C ASN A 141 3.44 -10.15 3.13
N LEU A 142 3.56 -10.01 4.45
CA LEU A 142 3.63 -11.15 5.36
C LEU A 142 2.34 -11.96 5.33
N PHE A 143 1.16 -11.33 5.37
CA PHE A 143 -0.12 -12.04 5.31
C PHE A 143 -0.33 -12.78 3.98
N TYR A 144 -0.01 -12.15 2.85
CA TYR A 144 -0.05 -12.82 1.54
C TYR A 144 0.98 -13.94 1.42
N GLY A 145 2.17 -13.76 2.00
CA GLY A 145 3.16 -14.81 2.09
C GLY A 145 2.66 -16.01 2.89
N ILE A 146 2.09 -15.77 4.08
CA ILE A 146 1.54 -16.82 4.93
C ILE A 146 0.37 -17.52 4.23
N SER A 147 -0.56 -16.78 3.60
CA SER A 147 -1.68 -17.39 2.88
C SER A 147 -1.20 -18.30 1.76
N GLN A 148 -0.18 -17.88 1.00
CA GLN A 148 0.40 -18.68 -0.08
C GLN A 148 1.20 -19.87 0.43
N LEU A 149 1.84 -19.77 1.61
CA LEU A 149 2.53 -20.89 2.23
C LEU A 149 1.56 -21.99 2.69
N LEU A 150 0.39 -21.59 3.18
CA LEU A 150 -0.64 -22.49 3.70
C LEU A 150 -1.59 -23.04 2.61
N ASP A 151 -1.58 -22.46 1.41
CA ASP A 151 -2.38 -22.94 0.28
C ASP A 151 -1.89 -24.34 -0.18
N PRO A 152 -2.79 -25.35 -0.31
CA PRO A 152 -2.44 -26.67 -0.83
C PRO A 152 -1.81 -26.68 -2.23
N LYS A 153 -2.09 -25.67 -3.06
CA LYS A 153 -1.49 -25.46 -4.40
C LYS A 153 -0.28 -24.52 -4.36
N GLY A 154 0.04 -23.97 -3.20
CA GLY A 154 1.12 -23.03 -2.97
C GLY A 154 2.37 -23.69 -2.37
N GLY A 155 2.84 -23.15 -1.25
CA GLY A 155 4.04 -23.58 -0.54
C GLY A 155 5.13 -22.50 -0.47
N ALA A 156 6.28 -22.86 0.11
CA ALA A 156 7.34 -21.90 0.43
C ALA A 156 7.85 -21.12 -0.80
N THR A 157 8.12 -21.81 -1.92
CA THR A 157 8.62 -21.16 -3.14
C THR A 157 7.63 -20.11 -3.67
N ALA A 158 6.36 -20.47 -3.79
CA ALA A 158 5.32 -19.55 -4.26
C ALA A 158 5.12 -18.38 -3.29
N SER A 159 5.21 -18.64 -1.99
CA SER A 159 5.14 -17.62 -0.93
C SER A 159 6.26 -16.58 -1.04
N PHE A 160 7.52 -17.02 -1.12
CA PHE A 160 8.65 -16.11 -1.28
C PHE A 160 8.63 -15.36 -2.61
N ALA A 161 8.23 -16.02 -3.71
CA ALA A 161 8.06 -15.38 -5.00
C ALA A 161 6.99 -14.28 -4.95
N LEU A 162 5.86 -14.56 -4.29
CA LEU A 162 4.80 -13.57 -4.10
C LEU A 162 5.27 -12.38 -3.27
N ILE A 163 5.97 -12.60 -2.16
CA ILE A 163 6.56 -11.51 -1.36
C ILE A 163 7.50 -10.66 -2.20
N ALA A 164 8.37 -11.29 -3.01
CA ALA A 164 9.31 -10.57 -3.86
C ALA A 164 8.59 -9.69 -4.88
N VAL A 165 7.61 -10.23 -5.60
CA VAL A 165 6.82 -9.48 -6.58
C VAL A 165 6.06 -8.33 -5.92
N ARG A 166 5.40 -8.59 -4.79
CA ARG A 166 4.66 -7.57 -4.02
C ARG A 166 5.55 -6.45 -3.49
N SER A 167 6.76 -6.79 -3.07
CA SER A 167 7.74 -5.82 -2.57
C SER A 167 8.06 -4.73 -3.61
N PHE A 168 8.12 -5.03 -4.90
CA PHE A 168 8.39 -4.02 -5.94
C PHE A 168 7.13 -3.45 -6.60
N SER A 169 5.96 -4.01 -6.30
CA SER A 169 4.68 -3.60 -6.88
C SER A 169 3.82 -2.88 -5.83
N SER A 170 3.14 -3.63 -4.97
CA SER A 170 2.25 -3.09 -3.96
C SER A 170 2.97 -2.21 -2.92
N SER A 171 4.23 -2.48 -2.56
CA SER A 171 4.93 -1.59 -1.62
C SER A 171 5.18 -0.20 -2.19
N PHE A 172 5.45 -0.08 -3.50
CA PHE A 172 5.55 1.23 -4.15
C PHE A 172 4.20 1.92 -4.27
N LEU A 173 3.13 1.16 -4.51
CA LEU A 173 1.77 1.71 -4.46
C LEU A 173 1.47 2.29 -3.08
N HIS A 174 1.59 1.49 -2.03
CA HIS A 174 1.29 1.89 -0.65
C HIS A 174 2.12 3.08 -0.21
N ALA A 175 3.43 3.06 -0.51
CA ALA A 175 4.31 4.20 -0.25
C ALA A 175 3.79 5.48 -0.92
N SER A 176 3.41 5.39 -2.20
CA SER A 176 3.01 6.56 -2.99
C SER A 176 1.63 7.10 -2.64
N ALA A 177 0.66 6.21 -2.44
CA ALA A 177 -0.70 6.56 -2.05
C ALA A 177 -0.68 7.27 -0.68
N THR A 178 -0.08 6.65 0.33
CA THR A 178 -0.05 7.25 1.66
C THR A 178 0.89 8.47 1.73
N ALA A 179 1.98 8.53 0.95
CA ALA A 179 2.75 9.76 0.79
C ALA A 179 1.88 10.92 0.32
N THR A 180 1.00 10.68 -0.65
CA THR A 180 0.04 11.68 -1.14
C THR A 180 -0.89 12.16 -0.03
N VAL A 181 -1.45 11.25 0.78
CA VAL A 181 -2.22 11.62 1.99
C VAL A 181 -1.38 12.48 2.94
N GLY A 182 -0.14 12.08 3.18
CA GLY A 182 0.80 12.80 4.05
C GLY A 182 1.10 14.22 3.58
N TYR A 183 1.25 14.46 2.28
CA TYR A 183 1.34 15.80 1.71
C TYR A 183 0.09 16.64 2.00
N GLY A 184 -1.09 16.05 1.83
CA GLY A 184 -2.37 16.70 2.15
C GLY A 184 -2.50 17.07 3.63
N LEU A 185 -2.05 16.18 4.53
CA LEU A 185 -2.02 16.44 5.98
C LEU A 185 -1.02 17.54 6.34
N ALA A 186 0.18 17.52 5.77
CA ALA A 186 1.15 18.59 5.95
C ALA A 186 0.58 19.95 5.46
N LYS A 187 -0.09 19.96 4.30
CA LYS A 187 -0.80 21.15 3.80
C LYS A 187 -1.87 21.62 4.77
N SER A 188 -2.64 20.70 5.31
CA SER A 188 -3.69 21.00 6.27
C SER A 188 -3.14 21.64 7.56
N TRP A 189 -2.05 21.12 8.09
CA TRP A 189 -1.41 21.64 9.30
C TRP A 189 -0.73 22.98 9.09
N LEU A 190 0.02 23.15 7.99
CA LEU A 190 0.75 24.40 7.70
C LEU A 190 -0.17 25.56 7.29
N THR A 191 -1.36 25.27 6.74
CA THR A 191 -2.33 26.30 6.33
C THR A 191 -3.48 26.47 7.31
N HIS A 192 -3.54 25.65 8.37
CA HIS A 192 -4.65 25.55 9.31
C HIS A 192 -6.03 25.28 8.65
N ARG A 193 -6.04 24.65 7.47
CA ARG A 193 -7.25 24.28 6.72
C ARG A 193 -7.43 22.77 6.74
N THR A 194 -8.29 22.28 7.63
CA THR A 194 -8.56 20.83 7.81
C THR A 194 -8.96 20.13 6.51
N TRP A 195 -9.78 20.77 5.69
CA TRP A 195 -10.25 20.25 4.40
C TRP A 195 -9.18 20.17 3.31
N ALA A 196 -7.99 20.79 3.51
CA ALA A 196 -6.93 20.76 2.51
C ALA A 196 -6.35 19.36 2.25
N VAL A 197 -6.63 18.39 3.13
CA VAL A 197 -6.26 16.97 2.95
C VAL A 197 -7.16 16.25 1.94
N LEU A 198 -8.43 16.63 1.81
CA LEU A 198 -9.44 15.85 1.08
C LEU A 198 -9.05 15.53 -0.37
N PRO A 199 -8.57 16.49 -1.19
CA PRO A 199 -8.20 16.17 -2.56
C PRO A 199 -7.08 15.13 -2.64
N PHE A 200 -6.11 15.20 -1.73
CA PHE A 200 -4.97 14.28 -1.70
C PHE A 200 -5.36 12.90 -1.19
N TYR A 201 -6.28 12.83 -0.23
CA TYR A 201 -6.86 11.57 0.20
C TYR A 201 -7.60 10.88 -0.95
N PHE A 202 -8.46 11.60 -1.69
CA PHE A 202 -9.15 11.00 -2.83
C PHE A 202 -8.20 10.59 -3.96
N ILE A 203 -7.13 11.36 -4.22
CA ILE A 203 -6.09 10.94 -5.18
C ILE A 203 -5.41 9.65 -4.73
N ALA A 204 -5.10 9.50 -3.43
CA ALA A 204 -4.50 8.29 -2.88
C ALA A 204 -5.44 7.08 -3.01
N VAL A 205 -6.71 7.25 -2.65
CA VAL A 205 -7.76 6.22 -2.79
C VAL A 205 -7.91 5.81 -4.24
N LEU A 206 -7.98 6.75 -5.18
CA LEU A 206 -8.09 6.44 -6.61
C LEU A 206 -6.86 5.73 -7.15
N MET A 207 -5.66 6.14 -6.73
CA MET A 207 -4.41 5.48 -7.11
C MET A 207 -4.39 4.01 -6.65
N HIS A 208 -4.74 3.77 -5.39
CA HIS A 208 -4.80 2.44 -4.80
C HIS A 208 -5.92 1.60 -5.42
N ALA A 209 -7.13 2.14 -5.55
CA ALA A 209 -8.25 1.49 -6.24
C ALA A 209 -7.90 1.11 -7.68
N SER A 210 -7.20 1.98 -8.42
CA SER A 210 -6.79 1.70 -9.80
C SER A 210 -5.82 0.53 -9.89
N PHE A 211 -4.84 0.46 -8.98
CA PHE A 211 -3.91 -0.67 -8.91
C PHE A 211 -4.64 -1.99 -8.59
N ASN A 212 -5.55 -1.96 -7.61
CA ASN A 212 -6.31 -3.15 -7.23
C ASN A 212 -7.26 -3.58 -8.35
N LEU A 213 -7.93 -2.63 -9.00
CA LEU A 213 -8.80 -2.89 -10.13
C LEU A 213 -8.03 -3.58 -11.26
N LEU A 214 -6.85 -3.07 -11.65
CA LEU A 214 -6.04 -3.70 -12.69
C LEU A 214 -5.60 -5.12 -12.31
N SER A 215 -5.26 -5.33 -11.04
CA SER A 215 -4.90 -6.66 -10.55
C SER A 215 -6.09 -7.64 -10.61
N VAL A 216 -7.28 -7.20 -10.19
CA VAL A 216 -8.52 -8.02 -10.24
C VAL A 216 -9.00 -8.22 -11.68
N PHE A 217 -8.85 -7.23 -12.55
CA PHE A 217 -9.24 -7.32 -13.95
C PHE A 217 -8.49 -8.43 -14.69
N GLY A 218 -7.21 -8.64 -14.36
CA GLY A 218 -6.45 -9.76 -14.90
C GLY A 218 -7.06 -11.12 -14.55
N GLU A 219 -7.56 -11.26 -13.32
CA GLU A 219 -8.22 -12.48 -12.86
C GLU A 219 -9.56 -12.70 -13.53
N LEU A 220 -10.37 -11.64 -13.65
CA LEU A 220 -11.70 -11.70 -14.25
C LEU A 220 -11.68 -12.25 -15.68
N TYR A 221 -10.63 -11.93 -16.44
CA TYR A 221 -10.48 -12.35 -17.83
C TYR A 221 -9.48 -13.50 -18.04
N ARG A 222 -8.97 -14.11 -16.95
CA ARG A 222 -8.04 -15.24 -17.05
C ARG A 222 -8.65 -16.41 -17.83
N THR A 223 -9.94 -16.69 -17.67
CA THR A 223 -10.60 -17.80 -18.38
C THR A 223 -10.69 -17.56 -19.90
N GLU A 224 -10.90 -16.31 -20.32
CA GLU A 224 -11.08 -15.95 -21.73
C GLU A 224 -9.76 -15.79 -22.48
N TYR A 225 -8.75 -15.19 -21.82
CA TYR A 225 -7.48 -14.82 -22.46
C TYR A 225 -6.26 -15.54 -21.87
N GLY A 226 -6.42 -16.33 -20.82
CA GLY A 226 -5.32 -17.01 -20.13
C GLY A 226 -4.44 -16.08 -19.30
N ASP A 227 -3.25 -16.56 -18.94
CA ASP A 227 -2.29 -15.84 -18.09
C ASP A 227 -1.76 -14.54 -18.72
N VAL A 228 -1.94 -14.35 -20.04
CA VAL A 228 -1.53 -13.11 -20.72
C VAL A 228 -2.34 -11.91 -20.22
N ALA A 229 -3.63 -12.08 -19.90
CA ALA A 229 -4.45 -11.01 -19.35
C ALA A 229 -3.94 -10.57 -17.98
N VAL A 230 -3.65 -11.55 -17.11
CA VAL A 230 -3.05 -11.29 -15.79
C VAL A 230 -1.72 -10.56 -15.92
N ALA A 231 -0.84 -11.04 -16.80
CA ALA A 231 0.48 -10.44 -17.00
C ALA A 231 0.38 -8.99 -17.48
N ILE A 232 -0.49 -8.70 -18.46
CA ILE A 232 -0.68 -7.35 -19.01
C ILE A 232 -1.25 -6.40 -17.96
N THR A 233 -2.33 -6.79 -17.28
CA THR A 233 -3.00 -5.90 -16.34
C THR A 233 -2.18 -5.70 -15.06
N PHE A 234 -1.49 -6.75 -14.59
CA PHE A 234 -0.54 -6.62 -13.49
C PHE A 234 0.66 -5.74 -13.89
N GLY A 235 1.19 -5.89 -15.10
CA GLY A 235 2.23 -5.01 -15.64
C GLY A 235 1.78 -3.53 -15.67
N ALA A 236 0.52 -3.27 -16.03
CA ALA A 236 -0.07 -1.93 -15.97
C ALA A 236 -0.18 -1.41 -14.52
N ALA A 237 -0.60 -2.25 -13.57
CA ALA A 237 -0.67 -1.90 -12.15
C ALA A 237 0.72 -1.54 -11.59
N VAL A 238 1.73 -2.35 -11.89
CA VAL A 238 3.14 -2.10 -11.53
C VAL A 238 3.62 -0.79 -12.14
N THR A 239 3.28 -0.51 -13.40
CA THR A 239 3.65 0.74 -14.07
C THR A 239 3.07 1.95 -13.35
N ILE A 240 1.82 1.91 -12.90
CA ILE A 240 1.22 2.98 -12.10
C ILE A 240 2.00 3.19 -10.80
N ALA A 241 2.32 2.11 -10.08
CA ALA A 241 3.08 2.19 -8.82
C ALA A 241 4.49 2.78 -9.05
N LEU A 242 5.19 2.36 -10.11
CA LEU A 242 6.52 2.87 -10.48
C LEU A 242 6.50 4.35 -10.88
N VAL A 243 5.50 4.77 -11.67
CA VAL A 243 5.31 6.18 -12.03
C VAL A 243 5.03 7.01 -10.78
N ALA A 244 4.11 6.55 -9.93
CA ALA A 244 3.73 7.26 -8.71
C ALA A 244 4.93 7.46 -7.77
N ILE A 245 5.69 6.40 -7.49
CA ILE A 245 6.86 6.50 -6.59
C ILE A 245 7.96 7.37 -7.20
N THR A 246 8.12 7.34 -8.53
CA THR A 246 9.04 8.21 -9.25
C THR A 246 8.64 9.67 -9.10
N VAL A 247 7.36 10.01 -9.25
CA VAL A 247 6.86 11.38 -9.03
C VAL A 247 7.11 11.85 -7.59
N ILE A 248 6.85 11.00 -6.59
CA ILE A 248 7.15 11.31 -5.18
C ILE A 248 8.64 11.60 -5.00
N ARG A 249 9.51 10.76 -5.55
CA ARG A 249 10.96 10.93 -5.43
C ARG A 249 11.49 12.16 -6.15
N LEU A 250 10.98 12.47 -7.34
CA LEU A 250 11.38 13.67 -8.07
C LEU A 250 10.99 14.94 -7.28
N LYS A 251 9.82 14.95 -6.63
CA LYS A 251 9.40 16.04 -5.73
C LYS A 251 10.31 16.18 -4.51
N LEU A 252 10.72 15.06 -3.89
CA LEU A 252 11.68 15.08 -2.77
C LEU A 252 13.07 15.55 -3.22
N ALA A 253 13.52 15.12 -4.39
CA ALA A 253 14.84 15.47 -4.93
C ALA A 253 14.94 16.95 -5.34
N SER A 254 13.84 17.57 -5.80
CA SER A 254 13.85 18.99 -6.22
C SER A 254 14.15 19.95 -5.07
N GLN A 255 13.84 19.58 -3.82
CA GLN A 255 14.23 20.36 -2.63
C GLN A 255 15.75 20.47 -2.47
N SER A 256 16.50 19.48 -2.94
CA SER A 256 17.96 19.48 -2.79
C SER A 256 18.66 20.53 -3.65
N ARG A 257 17.95 21.18 -4.58
CA ARG A 257 18.50 22.19 -5.50
C ARG A 257 18.20 23.63 -5.12
N ALA A 258 17.31 23.86 -4.15
CA ALA A 258 16.75 25.19 -3.88
C ALA A 258 17.51 26.02 -2.83
N ILE A 259 18.63 25.53 -2.29
CA ILE A 259 19.42 26.25 -1.26
C ILE A 259 20.87 26.38 -1.74
N PRO A 260 21.26 27.51 -2.36
CA PRO A 260 22.65 27.97 -2.29
C PRO A 260 22.91 28.37 -0.83
N ARG A 261 24.05 27.94 -0.28
CA ARG A 261 24.57 28.49 0.98
C ARG A 261 24.95 29.94 0.81
#